data_AF-A0A9D2J6M5-F1
#
_entry.id   AF-A0A9D2J6M5-F1
#
_cell.length_a   1.000
_cell.length_b   1.000
_cell.length_c   1.000
_cell.angle_alpha   90.00
_cell.angle_beta   90.00
_cell.angle_gamma   90.00
#
_symmetry.space_group_name_H-M   'P 1'
#
loop_
_entity.id
_entity.type
_entity.pdbx_description
1 polymer ?
#
loop_
_entity_poly.entity_id
_entity_poly.type
_entity_poly.pdbx_seq_one_letter_code
_entity_poly.pdbx_strand_id
1 'polypeptide(L)'
;MTFYTRIDDDTLVVTKSTEDSSAAVWTKNLPDLTLNTLEDTFLSTDAENKYRLFLWQPVDQNILMVFSKAGSVKCILADENAAHLRLVERINEAVSVSLDRNGLDIRWAGGIVNPMDVQISDAAVNIGNRLTQPFNLPVFPEKSAKNVSLEACMHHFHFSLQDLMESRTEIHSRITISLHINGYEVTYPMKIKAAPEADSPYRHVPVTSFYADQRAVQLKYSPNGNIIFICRPMAEIEYSRRFRFWESTLVSGALYHLGRFFKRRSPKKIALFYEKFCEKAEEGTWEIFQEAEQKNPGHAYFLINRDFADYERLKENPRVVPQFSAKYYWLLFRASSYISTEAPTHLSVLRSNNRYFRKSIADNAFIFLQHGITYLKCQGKNSTFVYGREAAPFPLRNWKLFWKTDFRTGAFFLITSAPKNLNGGIRPSMNFPTAKISSASATASGNWN
;
A
#
# COMPACT_ATOMS: atom_id res chain seq x y z
N MET A 1 -22.07 23.67 -33.57
CA MET A 1 -21.43 24.39 -32.44
C MET A 1 -19.91 24.29 -32.58
N THR A 2 -19.15 25.34 -32.28
CA THR A 2 -17.70 25.38 -32.58
C THR A 2 -16.87 25.75 -31.36
N PHE A 3 -15.72 25.08 -31.23
CA PHE A 3 -14.73 25.33 -30.18
C PHE A 3 -13.43 25.83 -30.79
N TYR A 4 -12.82 26.81 -30.15
CA TYR A 4 -11.51 27.34 -30.50
C TYR A 4 -10.61 27.30 -29.26
N THR A 5 -9.38 26.85 -29.45
CA THR A 5 -8.36 26.78 -28.41
C THR A 5 -7.12 27.52 -28.88
N ARG A 6 -6.59 28.40 -28.04
CA ARG A 6 -5.32 29.10 -28.29
C ARG A 6 -4.58 29.34 -26.97
N ILE A 7 -3.29 29.60 -27.09
CA ILE A 7 -2.43 29.93 -25.96
C ILE A 7 -1.92 31.35 -26.20
N ASP A 8 -2.31 32.26 -25.31
CA ASP A 8 -1.94 33.68 -25.34
C ASP A 8 -1.10 33.97 -24.07
N ASP A 9 0.17 34.34 -24.19
CA ASP A 9 1.05 34.71 -23.05
C ASP A 9 0.94 33.77 -21.83
N ASP A 10 1.26 32.48 -22.01
CA ASP A 10 1.14 31.41 -21.00
C ASP A 10 -0.29 31.20 -20.43
N THR A 11 -1.30 31.72 -21.11
CA THR A 11 -2.72 31.52 -20.76
C THR A 11 -3.39 30.68 -21.82
N LEU A 12 -3.89 29.50 -21.42
CA LEU A 12 -4.77 28.71 -22.27
C LEU A 12 -6.16 29.36 -22.30
N VAL A 13 -6.66 29.63 -23.50
CA VAL A 13 -7.99 30.17 -23.75
C VAL A 13 -8.80 29.15 -24.54
N VAL A 14 -9.98 28.77 -24.01
CA VAL A 14 -10.94 27.89 -24.65
C VAL A 14 -12.23 28.66 -24.88
N THR A 15 -12.60 28.85 -26.14
CA THR A 15 -13.80 29.60 -26.54
C THR A 15 -14.83 28.68 -27.17
N LYS A 16 -16.07 28.77 -26.71
CA LYS A 16 -17.25 28.13 -27.28
C LYS A 16 -18.09 29.17 -28.00
N SER A 17 -18.38 28.93 -29.28
CA SER A 17 -19.25 29.77 -30.10
C SER A 17 -20.45 28.99 -30.63
N THR A 18 -21.63 29.62 -30.58
CA THR A 18 -22.89 29.15 -31.16
C THR A 18 -23.45 30.24 -32.05
N GLU A 19 -24.14 29.88 -33.13
CA GLU A 19 -24.68 30.84 -34.12
C GLU A 19 -25.57 31.93 -33.50
N ASP A 20 -26.23 31.65 -32.35
CA ASP A 20 -27.22 32.53 -31.71
C ASP A 20 -26.85 33.11 -30.33
N SER A 21 -25.59 33.01 -29.85
CA SER A 21 -25.25 33.52 -28.50
C SER A 21 -23.83 34.07 -28.32
N SER A 22 -23.63 34.84 -27.24
CA SER A 22 -22.32 35.37 -26.85
C SER A 22 -21.33 34.23 -26.56
N ALA A 23 -20.09 34.39 -27.03
CA ALA A 23 -19.07 33.37 -26.89
C ALA A 23 -18.74 33.11 -25.41
N ALA A 24 -18.90 31.87 -24.96
CA ALA A 24 -18.47 31.46 -23.62
C ALA A 24 -16.96 31.19 -23.65
N VAL A 25 -16.22 31.78 -22.72
CA VAL A 25 -14.76 31.70 -22.66
C VAL A 25 -14.32 31.14 -21.32
N TRP A 26 -13.39 30.20 -21.35
CA TRP A 26 -12.68 29.69 -20.18
C TRP A 26 -11.19 29.96 -20.35
N THR A 27 -10.52 30.42 -19.30
CA THR A 27 -9.09 30.69 -19.31
C THR A 27 -8.38 30.10 -18.11
N LYS A 28 -7.11 29.74 -18.29
CA LYS A 28 -6.26 29.21 -17.22
C LYS A 28 -4.79 29.44 -17.55
N ASN A 29 -4.02 29.93 -16.58
CA ASN A 29 -2.57 30.05 -16.75
C ASN A 29 -1.93 28.65 -16.76
N LEU A 30 -1.00 28.41 -17.67
CA LEU A 30 -0.27 27.15 -17.76
C LEU A 30 0.51 26.81 -16.48
N PRO A 31 1.18 27.77 -15.79
CA PRO A 31 1.85 27.48 -14.53
C PRO A 31 0.93 27.01 -13.39
N ASP A 32 -0.37 27.31 -13.48
CA ASP A 32 -1.36 26.88 -12.47
C ASP A 32 -1.86 25.45 -12.71
N LEU A 33 -1.51 24.83 -13.85
CA LEU A 33 -1.89 23.46 -14.15
C LEU A 33 -1.02 22.48 -13.37
N THR A 34 -1.68 21.59 -12.64
CA THR A 34 -0.98 20.50 -11.96
C THR A 34 -0.96 19.26 -12.85
N LEU A 35 0.22 18.65 -13.02
CA LEU A 35 0.41 17.45 -13.81
C LEU A 35 -0.59 16.34 -13.44
N ASN A 36 -1.20 15.72 -14.46
CA ASN A 36 -2.19 14.67 -14.38
C ASN A 36 -3.48 15.02 -13.61
N THR A 37 -3.73 16.31 -13.34
CA THR A 37 -4.95 16.80 -12.69
C THR A 37 -5.91 17.36 -13.74
N LEU A 38 -7.13 16.82 -13.76
CA LEU A 38 -8.16 17.20 -14.74
C LEU A 38 -8.85 18.49 -14.30
N GLU A 39 -8.85 19.49 -15.17
CA GLU A 39 -9.57 20.75 -15.02
C GLU A 39 -10.89 20.69 -15.81
N ASP A 40 -11.99 21.06 -15.16
CA ASP A 40 -13.28 21.21 -15.84
C ASP A 40 -13.41 22.64 -16.38
N THR A 41 -13.72 22.77 -17.67
CA THR A 41 -13.91 24.09 -18.28
C THR A 41 -15.35 24.59 -18.12
N PHE A 42 -16.26 23.75 -17.61
CA PHE A 42 -17.71 23.99 -17.51
C PHE A 42 -18.39 24.25 -18.86
N LEU A 43 -17.71 23.99 -19.98
CA LEU A 43 -18.26 24.14 -21.32
C LEU A 43 -18.90 22.81 -21.75
N SER A 44 -20.22 22.81 -21.95
CA SER A 44 -20.96 21.66 -22.48
C SER A 44 -20.78 21.50 -23.99
N THR A 45 -20.89 20.28 -24.52
CA THR A 45 -20.83 19.97 -25.95
C THR A 45 -22.16 19.44 -26.49
N ASP A 46 -22.34 19.53 -27.81
CA ASP A 46 -23.41 18.81 -28.53
C ASP A 46 -23.04 17.33 -28.74
N ALA A 47 -23.94 16.58 -29.40
CA ALA A 47 -23.78 15.15 -29.65
C ALA A 47 -22.63 14.83 -30.63
N GLU A 48 -22.31 15.75 -31.54
CA GLU A 48 -21.21 15.62 -32.50
C GLU A 48 -19.87 15.82 -31.82
N ASN A 49 -19.74 16.82 -30.94
CA ASN A 49 -18.52 17.10 -30.21
C ASN A 49 -18.42 16.34 -28.87
N LYS A 50 -19.15 15.23 -28.69
CA LYS A 50 -19.18 14.50 -27.40
C LYS A 50 -17.84 13.81 -27.06
N TYR A 51 -17.08 13.42 -28.08
CA TYR A 51 -15.78 12.77 -27.98
C TYR A 51 -14.84 13.35 -29.03
N ARG A 52 -14.20 14.47 -28.70
CA ARG A 52 -13.35 15.20 -29.65
C ARG A 52 -12.12 15.75 -28.94
N LEU A 53 -10.99 15.71 -29.64
CA LEU A 53 -9.77 16.40 -29.26
C LEU A 53 -9.78 17.80 -29.90
N PHE A 54 -9.65 18.84 -29.10
CA PHE A 54 -9.60 20.24 -29.56
C PHE A 54 -8.18 20.78 -29.59
N LEU A 55 -7.35 20.38 -28.62
CA LEU A 55 -5.95 20.77 -28.53
C LEU A 55 -5.09 19.58 -28.13
N TRP A 56 -3.94 19.44 -28.79
CA TRP A 56 -2.83 18.56 -28.42
C TRP A 56 -1.54 19.34 -28.60
N GLN A 57 -0.97 19.81 -27.50
CA GLN A 57 0.22 20.67 -27.53
C GLN A 57 1.30 20.09 -26.61
N PRO A 58 2.47 19.72 -27.15
CA PRO A 58 3.63 19.39 -26.32
C PRO A 58 4.07 20.59 -25.47
N VAL A 59 4.31 20.35 -24.18
CA VAL A 59 4.84 21.32 -23.20
C VAL A 59 5.92 20.60 -22.40
N ASP A 60 7.18 20.92 -22.66
CA ASP A 60 8.36 20.20 -22.17
C ASP A 60 8.29 18.70 -22.46
N GLN A 61 8.23 17.86 -21.41
CA GLN A 61 8.09 16.39 -21.48
C GLN A 61 6.63 15.92 -21.33
N ASN A 62 5.68 16.85 -21.32
CA ASN A 62 4.27 16.59 -21.08
C ASN A 62 3.42 17.05 -22.27
N ILE A 63 2.14 16.73 -22.22
CA ILE A 63 1.16 17.07 -23.26
C ILE A 63 0.01 17.83 -22.62
N LEU A 64 -0.20 19.06 -23.07
CA LEU A 64 -1.39 19.84 -22.78
C LEU A 64 -2.50 19.43 -23.75
N MET A 65 -3.62 19.00 -23.19
CA MET A 65 -4.78 18.55 -23.95
C MET A 65 -6.03 19.33 -23.57
N VAL A 66 -6.81 19.71 -24.59
CA VAL A 66 -8.21 20.13 -24.43
C VAL A 66 -9.06 19.17 -25.22
N PHE A 67 -10.00 18.51 -24.55
CA PHE A 67 -10.79 17.44 -25.16
C PHE A 67 -12.19 17.40 -24.54
N SER A 68 -13.15 16.84 -25.26
CA SER A 68 -14.47 16.53 -24.72
C SER A 68 -14.63 15.05 -24.42
N LYS A 69 -15.33 14.78 -23.30
CA LYS A 69 -15.76 13.43 -22.96
C LYS A 69 -17.08 13.50 -22.23
N ALA A 70 -18.04 12.67 -22.66
CA ALA A 70 -19.37 12.58 -22.04
C ALA A 70 -20.16 13.91 -22.02
N GLY A 71 -19.91 14.80 -22.97
CA GLY A 71 -20.70 16.03 -23.14
C GLY A 71 -20.12 17.28 -22.47
N SER A 72 -18.92 17.21 -21.88
CA SER A 72 -18.21 18.40 -21.37
C SER A 72 -16.77 18.47 -21.87
N VAL A 73 -16.28 19.70 -22.05
CA VAL A 73 -14.90 20.01 -22.40
C VAL A 73 -14.06 20.06 -21.13
N LYS A 74 -12.85 19.51 -21.21
CA LYS A 74 -11.91 19.38 -20.11
C LYS A 74 -10.52 19.74 -20.59
N CYS A 75 -9.71 20.20 -19.65
CA CYS A 75 -8.30 20.52 -19.86
C CYS A 75 -7.43 19.66 -18.95
N ILE A 76 -6.26 19.24 -19.43
CA ILE A 76 -5.26 18.59 -18.61
C ILE A 76 -3.85 18.78 -19.16
N LEU A 77 -2.88 18.97 -18.26
CA LEU A 77 -1.47 18.73 -18.53
C LEU A 77 -1.14 17.32 -18.08
N ALA A 78 -0.78 16.41 -18.99
CA ALA A 78 -0.59 14.99 -18.70
C ALA A 78 0.78 14.50 -19.19
N ASP A 79 1.34 13.47 -18.55
CA ASP A 79 2.46 12.74 -19.14
C ASP A 79 2.03 12.02 -20.43
N GLU A 80 2.99 11.65 -21.28
CA GLU A 80 2.69 11.07 -22.60
C GLU A 80 1.81 9.81 -22.51
N ASN A 81 2.07 8.91 -21.56
CA ASN A 81 1.25 7.72 -21.36
C ASN A 81 -0.19 8.07 -20.97
N ALA A 82 -0.36 8.99 -20.02
CA ALA A 82 -1.64 9.46 -19.55
C ALA A 82 -2.42 10.22 -20.63
N ALA A 83 -1.75 10.95 -21.51
CA ALA A 83 -2.33 11.68 -22.62
C ALA A 83 -2.92 10.75 -23.68
N HIS A 84 -2.11 9.81 -24.19
CA HIS A 84 -2.55 8.83 -25.20
C HIS A 84 -3.68 7.93 -24.66
N LEU A 85 -3.60 7.52 -23.39
CA LEU A 85 -4.67 6.75 -22.73
C LEU A 85 -5.98 7.52 -22.59
N ARG A 86 -6.04 8.84 -22.78
CA ARG A 86 -7.29 9.62 -22.74
C ARG A 86 -8.04 9.65 -24.06
N LEU A 87 -7.36 9.32 -25.16
CA LEU A 87 -7.97 9.26 -26.50
C LEU A 87 -8.96 8.08 -26.65
N VAL A 88 -8.86 7.10 -25.76
CA VAL A 88 -9.65 5.86 -25.80
C VAL A 88 -10.37 5.59 -24.48
N GLU A 89 -11.43 4.80 -24.51
CA GLU A 89 -11.99 4.18 -23.30
C GLU A 89 -11.53 2.72 -23.18
N ARG A 90 -11.30 2.27 -21.95
CA ARG A 90 -10.81 0.92 -21.66
C ARG A 90 -11.86 0.12 -20.91
N ILE A 91 -12.15 -1.06 -21.41
CA ILE A 91 -12.74 -2.14 -20.63
C ILE A 91 -11.55 -2.87 -19.98
N ASN A 92 -11.51 -2.92 -18.66
CA ASN A 92 -10.37 -3.47 -17.93
C ASN A 92 -10.83 -4.04 -16.59
N GLU A 93 -11.28 -5.29 -16.62
CA GLU A 93 -11.80 -5.98 -15.46
C GLU A 93 -11.31 -7.43 -15.42
N ALA A 94 -10.41 -7.73 -14.48
CA ALA A 94 -10.04 -9.11 -14.17
C ALA A 94 -11.17 -9.75 -13.36
N VAL A 95 -11.83 -10.73 -13.98
CA VAL A 95 -12.98 -11.46 -13.45
C VAL A 95 -12.51 -12.54 -12.47
N SER A 96 -11.43 -13.24 -12.80
CA SER A 96 -10.79 -14.20 -11.90
C SER A 96 -9.29 -14.20 -12.09
N VAL A 97 -8.58 -14.37 -10.98
CA VAL A 97 -7.13 -14.54 -10.95
C VAL A 97 -6.81 -15.64 -9.95
N SER A 98 -6.11 -16.68 -10.40
CA SER A 98 -5.66 -17.77 -9.56
C SER A 98 -4.19 -18.06 -9.78
N LEU A 99 -3.51 -18.49 -8.72
CA LEU A 99 -2.10 -18.86 -8.77
C LEU A 99 -1.95 -20.18 -8.02
N ASP A 100 -1.41 -21.18 -8.69
CA ASP A 100 -1.13 -22.49 -8.12
C ASP A 100 0.22 -23.05 -8.62
N ARG A 101 0.40 -24.38 -8.52
CA ARG A 101 1.64 -25.04 -8.93
C ARG A 101 1.81 -25.13 -10.44
N ASN A 102 0.73 -25.05 -11.20
CA ASN A 102 0.75 -25.08 -12.66
C ASN A 102 1.10 -23.69 -13.19
N GLY A 103 0.53 -22.65 -12.60
CA GLY A 103 0.81 -21.29 -13.06
C GLY A 103 -0.11 -20.22 -12.52
N LEU A 104 -0.06 -19.08 -13.20
CA LEU A 104 -0.95 -17.94 -13.01
C LEU A 104 -2.00 -17.96 -14.12
N ASP A 105 -3.26 -18.13 -13.72
CA ASP A 105 -4.41 -18.07 -14.61
C ASP A 105 -5.18 -16.78 -14.39
N ILE A 106 -5.51 -16.10 -15.48
CA ILE A 106 -6.18 -14.80 -15.48
C ILE A 106 -7.33 -14.83 -16.50
N ARG A 107 -8.55 -14.64 -16.02
CA ARG A 107 -9.70 -14.31 -16.88
C ARG A 107 -9.95 -12.82 -16.80
N TRP A 108 -9.85 -12.15 -17.94
CA TRP A 108 -9.88 -10.69 -18.03
C TRP A 108 -10.85 -10.25 -19.12
N ALA A 109 -11.81 -9.40 -18.74
CA ALA A 109 -12.65 -8.66 -19.67
C ALA A 109 -11.90 -7.38 -20.07
N GLY A 110 -11.44 -7.36 -21.32
CA GLY A 110 -10.44 -6.43 -21.81
C GLY A 110 -10.67 -6.00 -23.24
N GLY A 111 -10.77 -4.69 -23.47
CA GLY A 111 -11.01 -4.16 -24.80
C GLY A 111 -10.90 -2.65 -24.83
N ILE A 112 -10.86 -2.10 -26.04
CA ILE A 112 -10.77 -0.66 -26.27
C ILE A 112 -12.01 -0.18 -27.00
N VAL A 113 -12.60 0.90 -26.51
CA VAL A 113 -13.56 1.69 -27.28
C VAL A 113 -12.83 2.91 -27.82
N ASN A 114 -12.90 3.09 -29.13
CA ASN A 114 -12.10 4.07 -29.88
C ASN A 114 -12.97 5.19 -30.47
N PRO A 115 -13.51 6.10 -29.64
CA PRO A 115 -14.43 7.12 -30.11
C PRO A 115 -13.74 8.26 -30.88
N MET A 116 -12.41 8.36 -30.82
CA MET A 116 -11.61 9.40 -31.48
C MET A 116 -10.85 8.88 -32.71
N ASP A 117 -11.15 7.66 -33.17
CA ASP A 117 -10.58 7.03 -34.38
C ASP A 117 -9.04 7.06 -34.44
N VAL A 118 -8.39 6.76 -33.31
CA VAL A 118 -6.92 6.69 -33.24
C VAL A 118 -6.42 5.32 -33.69
N GLN A 119 -5.18 5.25 -34.17
CA GLN A 119 -4.56 3.98 -34.55
C GLN A 119 -4.19 3.18 -33.30
N ILE A 120 -4.62 1.92 -33.22
CA ILE A 120 -4.35 1.01 -32.10
C ILE A 120 -3.70 -0.27 -32.62
N SER A 121 -2.59 -0.69 -32.02
CA SER A 121 -1.85 -1.90 -32.43
C SER A 121 -1.06 -2.51 -31.27
N ASP A 122 -0.48 -3.70 -31.52
CA ASP A 122 0.57 -4.32 -30.69
C ASP A 122 0.23 -4.45 -29.21
N ALA A 123 -0.93 -5.03 -28.92
CA ALA A 123 -1.36 -5.27 -27.55
C ALA A 123 -0.66 -6.47 -26.93
N ALA A 124 -0.19 -6.32 -25.70
CA ALA A 124 0.43 -7.39 -24.94
C ALA A 124 0.09 -7.34 -23.45
N VAL A 125 0.06 -8.51 -22.81
CA VAL A 125 0.02 -8.64 -21.35
C VAL A 125 1.46 -8.74 -20.86
N ASN A 126 1.82 -7.89 -19.90
CA ASN A 126 3.15 -7.86 -19.30
C ASN A 126 3.07 -8.21 -17.82
N ILE A 127 3.95 -9.11 -17.37
CA ILE A 127 4.15 -9.45 -15.96
C ILE A 127 5.48 -8.87 -15.52
N GLY A 128 5.46 -7.59 -15.14
CA GLY A 128 6.70 -6.85 -14.87
C GLY A 128 7.66 -6.94 -16.05
N ASN A 129 8.93 -7.25 -15.78
CA ASN A 129 9.97 -7.51 -16.77
C ASN A 129 10.18 -9.02 -16.99
N ARG A 130 9.27 -9.88 -16.51
CA ARG A 130 9.43 -11.33 -16.58
C ARG A 130 8.98 -11.89 -17.92
N LEU A 131 7.77 -11.50 -18.32
CA LEU A 131 7.06 -12.09 -19.45
C LEU A 131 6.22 -11.03 -20.14
N THR A 132 6.18 -11.14 -21.45
CA THR A 132 5.33 -10.38 -22.34
C THR A 132 4.64 -11.37 -23.26
N GLN A 133 3.31 -11.33 -23.31
CA GLN A 133 2.52 -12.18 -24.20
C GLN A 133 1.63 -11.30 -25.08
N PRO A 134 1.88 -11.25 -26.40
CA PRO A 134 1.02 -10.53 -27.32
C PRO A 134 -0.35 -11.20 -27.43
N PHE A 135 -1.39 -10.41 -27.69
CA PHE A 135 -2.74 -10.91 -27.92
C PHE A 135 -3.54 -9.98 -28.82
N ASN A 136 -4.61 -10.53 -29.42
CA ASN A 136 -5.52 -9.75 -30.23
C ASN A 136 -6.47 -8.96 -29.32
N LEU A 137 -6.28 -7.65 -29.24
CA LEU A 137 -7.12 -6.75 -28.46
C LEU A 137 -8.34 -6.31 -29.28
N PRO A 138 -9.59 -6.61 -28.84
CA PRO A 138 -10.77 -6.12 -29.54
C PRO A 138 -10.90 -4.60 -29.39
N VAL A 139 -11.08 -3.93 -30.53
CA VAL A 139 -11.29 -2.49 -30.65
C VAL A 139 -12.68 -2.25 -31.22
N PHE A 140 -13.50 -1.47 -30.51
CA PHE A 140 -14.88 -1.20 -30.86
C PHE A 140 -15.04 0.26 -31.31
N PRO A 141 -15.80 0.53 -32.39
CA PRO A 141 -16.09 1.89 -32.86
C PRO A 141 -17.18 2.60 -32.03
N GLU A 142 -17.64 1.98 -30.94
CA GLU A 142 -18.71 2.52 -30.11
C GLU A 142 -18.33 3.86 -29.47
N LYS A 143 -19.34 4.62 -29.03
CA LYS A 143 -19.11 5.87 -28.31
C LYS A 143 -18.79 5.65 -26.83
N SER A 144 -19.09 4.48 -26.25
CA SER A 144 -18.97 4.26 -24.79
C SER A 144 -18.75 2.79 -24.44
N ALA A 145 -17.79 2.52 -23.56
CA ALA A 145 -17.48 1.18 -23.04
C ALA A 145 -18.65 0.45 -22.36
N LYS A 146 -19.68 1.18 -21.91
CA LYS A 146 -20.87 0.60 -21.27
C LYS A 146 -21.77 -0.17 -22.23
N ASN A 147 -21.64 0.06 -23.54
CA ASN A 147 -22.51 -0.53 -24.54
C ASN A 147 -21.94 -1.83 -25.11
N VAL A 148 -20.66 -2.13 -24.82
CA VAL A 148 -19.97 -3.34 -25.26
C VAL A 148 -20.31 -4.51 -24.33
N SER A 149 -20.62 -5.67 -24.92
CA SER A 149 -20.79 -6.92 -24.16
C SER A 149 -19.47 -7.37 -23.52
N LEU A 150 -19.53 -7.74 -22.23
CA LEU A 150 -18.37 -8.23 -21.48
C LEU A 150 -17.83 -9.57 -22.03
N GLU A 151 -18.69 -10.38 -22.65
CA GLU A 151 -18.29 -11.66 -23.24
C GLU A 151 -17.44 -11.47 -24.49
N ALA A 152 -17.74 -10.43 -25.29
CA ALA A 152 -17.03 -10.10 -26.52
C ALA A 152 -15.58 -9.62 -26.27
N CYS A 153 -15.25 -9.28 -25.03
CA CYS A 153 -13.93 -8.84 -24.61
C CYS A 153 -13.25 -9.82 -23.62
N MET A 154 -13.74 -11.05 -23.52
CA MET A 154 -13.20 -12.03 -22.57
C MET A 154 -11.91 -12.65 -23.10
N HIS A 155 -10.84 -12.52 -22.32
CA HIS A 155 -9.56 -13.16 -22.56
C HIS A 155 -9.23 -14.13 -21.43
N HIS A 156 -8.50 -15.20 -21.79
CA HIS A 156 -7.93 -16.14 -20.84
C HIS A 156 -6.41 -16.21 -21.08
N PHE A 157 -5.64 -15.91 -20.05
CA PHE A 157 -4.19 -16.01 -20.06
C PHE A 157 -3.73 -17.02 -19.03
N HIS A 158 -2.82 -17.89 -19.44
CA HIS A 158 -2.15 -18.84 -18.58
C HIS A 158 -0.64 -18.64 -18.71
N PHE A 159 0.04 -18.46 -17.59
CA PHE A 159 1.49 -18.35 -17.53
C PHE A 159 2.03 -19.44 -16.63
N SER A 160 2.90 -20.30 -17.15
CA SER A 160 3.44 -21.40 -16.37
C SER A 160 4.25 -20.88 -15.18
N LEU A 161 4.23 -21.62 -14.07
CA LEU A 161 5.01 -21.22 -12.90
C LEU A 161 6.51 -21.21 -13.20
N GLN A 162 6.98 -22.10 -14.08
CA GLN A 162 8.38 -22.18 -14.50
C GLN A 162 8.83 -20.86 -15.16
N ASP A 163 8.09 -20.40 -16.17
CA ASP A 163 8.41 -19.16 -16.91
C ASP A 163 8.39 -17.95 -15.96
N LEU A 164 7.41 -17.90 -15.06
CA LEU A 164 7.30 -16.84 -14.05
C LEU A 164 8.50 -16.80 -13.08
N MET A 165 9.16 -17.93 -12.85
CA MET A 165 10.29 -18.05 -11.93
C MET A 165 11.65 -17.81 -12.60
N GLU A 166 11.76 -17.77 -13.93
CA GLU A 166 13.05 -17.61 -14.62
C GLU A 166 13.74 -16.29 -14.26
N SER A 167 12.98 -15.20 -14.19
CA SER A 167 13.50 -13.90 -13.76
C SER A 167 13.94 -13.93 -12.28
N ARG A 168 15.25 -13.73 -12.08
CA ARG A 168 15.93 -13.82 -10.76
C ARG A 168 16.02 -12.49 -10.02
N THR A 169 15.97 -11.37 -10.73
CA THR A 169 16.25 -10.03 -10.17
C THR A 169 14.98 -9.32 -9.72
N GLU A 170 13.90 -9.48 -10.48
CA GLU A 170 12.63 -8.87 -10.14
C GLU A 170 11.97 -9.65 -9.00
N ILE A 171 11.39 -8.93 -8.05
CA ILE A 171 10.67 -9.53 -6.92
C ILE A 171 9.17 -9.31 -7.08
N HIS A 172 8.77 -8.08 -7.38
CA HIS A 172 7.38 -7.65 -7.47
C HIS A 172 7.06 -7.31 -8.91
N SER A 173 6.15 -8.07 -9.50
CA SER A 173 5.73 -7.88 -10.88
C SER A 173 4.28 -7.49 -10.92
N ARG A 174 4.01 -6.27 -11.39
CA ARG A 174 2.65 -5.80 -11.64
C ARG A 174 2.20 -6.35 -12.99
N ILE A 175 0.96 -6.82 -13.04
CA ILE A 175 0.36 -7.24 -14.30
C ILE A 175 -0.22 -6.02 -14.99
N THR A 176 0.24 -5.77 -16.21
CA THR A 176 -0.11 -4.60 -17.01
C THR A 176 -0.46 -5.01 -18.43
N ILE A 177 -1.17 -4.15 -19.13
CA ILE A 177 -1.42 -4.24 -20.56
C ILE A 177 -0.61 -3.13 -21.21
N SER A 178 0.18 -3.46 -22.23
CA SER A 178 0.74 -2.48 -23.17
C SER A 178 0.00 -2.53 -24.50
N LEU A 179 -0.03 -1.42 -25.22
CA LEU A 179 -0.45 -1.31 -26.61
C LEU A 179 0.16 -0.04 -27.23
N HIS A 180 0.12 0.07 -28.55
CA HIS A 180 0.48 1.30 -29.25
C HIS A 180 -0.76 2.11 -29.60
N ILE A 181 -0.76 3.41 -29.29
CA ILE A 181 -1.76 4.39 -29.70
C ILE A 181 -1.05 5.44 -30.55
N ASN A 182 -1.43 5.57 -31.82
CA ASN A 182 -0.76 6.44 -32.79
C ASN A 182 0.78 6.23 -32.83
N GLY A 183 1.21 4.97 -32.71
CA GLY A 183 2.63 4.60 -32.69
C GLY A 183 3.36 4.82 -31.36
N TYR A 184 2.70 5.37 -30.34
CA TYR A 184 3.27 5.53 -29.00
C TYR A 184 2.88 4.37 -28.07
N GLU A 185 3.84 3.72 -27.42
CA GLU A 185 3.58 2.65 -26.46
C GLU A 185 2.99 3.20 -25.15
N VAL A 186 1.75 2.79 -24.86
CA VAL A 186 1.09 3.06 -23.59
C VAL A 186 0.99 1.80 -22.74
N THR A 187 1.03 1.98 -21.43
CA THR A 187 0.86 0.89 -20.45
C THR A 187 -0.14 1.28 -19.37
N TYR A 188 -1.02 0.35 -19.02
CA TYR A 188 -1.93 0.49 -17.88
C TYR A 188 -2.07 -0.81 -17.07
N PRO A 189 -2.35 -0.73 -15.76
CA PRO A 189 -2.46 -1.92 -14.93
C PRO A 189 -3.76 -2.68 -15.16
N MET A 190 -3.67 -4.02 -15.15
CA MET A 190 -4.86 -4.87 -15.07
C MET A 190 -5.46 -4.78 -13.66
N LYS A 191 -6.79 -4.62 -13.57
CA LYS A 191 -7.50 -4.38 -12.30
C LYS A 191 -8.61 -5.39 -12.06
N ILE A 192 -8.75 -5.87 -10.83
CA ILE A 192 -9.90 -6.66 -10.41
C ILE A 192 -11.15 -5.78 -10.20
N LYS A 193 -12.35 -6.30 -10.50
CA LYS A 193 -13.63 -5.57 -10.37
C LYS A 193 -13.88 -5.07 -8.95
N ALA A 194 -13.72 -5.98 -8.00
CA ALA A 194 -13.87 -5.73 -6.58
C ALA A 194 -12.46 -5.66 -5.97
N ALA A 195 -11.82 -4.49 -6.08
CA ALA A 195 -10.69 -4.22 -5.20
C ALA A 195 -11.14 -4.57 -3.77
N PRO A 196 -10.38 -5.38 -3.00
CA PRO A 196 -10.76 -5.68 -1.62
C PRO A 196 -11.10 -4.37 -0.94
N GLU A 197 -12.26 -4.31 -0.26
CA GLU A 197 -12.80 -3.09 0.37
C GLU A 197 -11.65 -2.21 0.84
N ALA A 198 -11.57 -0.98 0.35
CA ALA A 198 -10.39 -0.13 0.52
C ALA A 198 -9.95 0.01 2.01
N ASP A 199 -10.89 -0.22 2.93
CA ASP A 199 -10.76 -0.17 4.37
C ASP A 199 -10.49 -1.53 5.06
N SER A 200 -10.39 -2.64 4.32
CA SER A 200 -10.14 -3.96 4.91
C SER A 200 -8.75 -4.00 5.58
N PRO A 201 -8.65 -4.41 6.86
CA PRO A 201 -7.37 -4.53 7.56
C PRO A 201 -6.45 -5.60 6.95
N TYR A 202 -6.96 -6.46 6.06
CA TYR A 202 -6.23 -7.60 5.51
C TYR A 202 -5.72 -7.38 4.08
N ARG A 203 -5.76 -6.17 3.55
CA ARG A 203 -5.37 -5.88 2.15
C ARG A 203 -3.90 -6.22 1.81
N HIS A 204 -2.99 -6.26 2.79
CA HIS A 204 -1.57 -6.66 2.58
C HIS A 204 -1.34 -8.17 2.67
N VAL A 205 -2.39 -8.92 3.01
CA VAL A 205 -2.34 -10.39 3.11
C VAL A 205 -2.39 -10.96 1.69
N PRO A 206 -1.49 -11.89 1.32
CA PRO A 206 -1.55 -12.53 0.02
C PRO A 206 -2.83 -13.36 -0.11
N VAL A 207 -3.36 -13.35 -1.33
CA VAL A 207 -4.51 -14.15 -1.75
C VAL A 207 -4.10 -15.61 -1.75
N THR A 208 -2.98 -15.89 -2.44
CA THR A 208 -2.35 -17.20 -2.49
C THR A 208 -0.85 -17.06 -2.26
N SER A 209 -0.27 -18.05 -1.60
CA SER A 209 1.17 -18.10 -1.37
C SER A 209 1.65 -19.52 -1.07
N PHE A 210 2.80 -19.89 -1.61
CA PHE A 210 3.43 -21.19 -1.40
C PHE A 210 4.93 -21.15 -1.73
N TYR A 211 5.62 -22.25 -1.47
CA TYR A 211 7.04 -22.43 -1.77
C TYR A 211 7.24 -23.38 -2.94
N ALA A 212 7.87 -22.96 -4.03
CA ALA A 212 8.17 -23.75 -5.23
C ALA A 212 9.63 -23.55 -5.62
N ASP A 213 10.36 -24.60 -5.98
CA ASP A 213 11.73 -24.53 -6.53
C ASP A 213 12.65 -23.53 -5.82
N GLN A 214 12.74 -23.65 -4.50
CA GLN A 214 13.56 -22.79 -3.62
C GLN A 214 13.14 -21.30 -3.62
N ARG A 215 11.91 -21.01 -4.04
CA ARG A 215 11.32 -19.68 -4.09
C ARG A 215 10.04 -19.59 -3.26
N ALA A 216 9.81 -18.41 -2.71
CA ALA A 216 8.55 -18.03 -2.10
C ALA A 216 7.72 -17.25 -3.14
N VAL A 217 6.54 -17.77 -3.45
CA VAL A 217 5.65 -17.28 -4.50
C VAL A 217 4.37 -16.76 -3.85
N GLN A 218 3.88 -15.58 -4.29
CA GLN A 218 2.66 -14.96 -3.77
C GLN A 218 1.87 -14.25 -4.87
N LEU A 219 0.55 -14.27 -4.73
CA LEU A 219 -0.38 -13.42 -5.47
C LEU A 219 -1.01 -12.41 -4.51
N LYS A 220 -1.00 -11.13 -4.87
CA LYS A 220 -1.62 -10.05 -4.08
C LYS A 220 -2.38 -9.07 -4.95
N TYR A 221 -3.26 -8.32 -4.29
CA TYR A 221 -3.89 -7.15 -4.87
C TYR A 221 -3.42 -5.89 -4.14
N SER A 222 -3.13 -4.85 -4.91
CA SER A 222 -2.92 -3.51 -4.34
C SER A 222 -4.27 -2.92 -3.88
N PRO A 223 -4.26 -1.88 -3.04
CA PRO A 223 -5.49 -1.18 -2.65
C PRO A 223 -6.31 -0.65 -3.84
N ASN A 224 -5.64 -0.33 -4.95
CA ASN A 224 -6.26 0.19 -6.17
C ASN A 224 -6.75 -0.93 -7.13
N GLY A 225 -6.74 -2.19 -6.68
CA GLY A 225 -7.17 -3.35 -7.46
C GLY A 225 -6.11 -3.91 -8.43
N ASN A 226 -4.91 -3.33 -8.49
CA ASN A 226 -3.84 -3.87 -9.35
C ASN A 226 -3.41 -5.27 -8.88
N ILE A 227 -3.18 -6.17 -9.83
CA ILE A 227 -2.69 -7.52 -9.57
C ILE A 227 -1.16 -7.50 -9.46
N ILE A 228 -0.62 -8.13 -8.42
CA ILE A 228 0.82 -8.19 -8.14
C ILE A 228 1.22 -9.64 -7.92
N PHE A 229 2.09 -10.12 -8.81
CA PHE A 229 2.82 -11.37 -8.63
C PHE A 229 4.11 -11.08 -7.85
N ILE A 230 4.42 -11.91 -6.86
CA ILE A 230 5.64 -11.79 -6.07
C ILE A 230 6.36 -13.12 -6.12
N CYS A 231 7.62 -13.09 -6.51
CA CYS A 231 8.49 -14.25 -6.51
C CYS A 231 9.86 -13.83 -5.97
N ARG A 232 10.32 -14.49 -4.90
CA ARG A 232 11.63 -14.22 -4.29
C ARG A 232 12.34 -15.53 -3.94
N PRO A 233 13.68 -15.53 -3.84
CA PRO A 233 14.40 -16.61 -3.20
C PRO A 233 13.88 -16.86 -1.77
N MET A 234 13.91 -18.12 -1.35
CA MET A 234 13.64 -18.49 0.04
C MET A 234 14.76 -17.99 0.95
N ALA A 235 14.38 -17.50 2.13
CA ALA A 235 15.34 -17.24 3.20
C ALA A 235 15.81 -18.57 3.81
N GLU A 236 16.97 -18.56 4.45
CA GLU A 236 17.62 -19.77 4.98
C GLU A 236 16.71 -20.61 5.89
N ILE A 237 15.99 -19.95 6.81
CA ILE A 237 15.05 -20.64 7.70
C ILE A 237 13.88 -21.31 6.96
N GLU A 238 13.50 -20.82 5.77
CA GLU A 238 12.36 -21.33 5.02
C GLU A 238 12.65 -22.71 4.39
N TYR A 239 13.92 -23.10 4.26
CA TYR A 239 14.32 -24.46 3.85
C TYR A 239 14.03 -25.49 4.94
N SER A 240 13.92 -25.07 6.21
CA SER A 240 13.64 -25.96 7.34
C SER A 240 12.23 -26.54 7.26
N ARG A 241 12.11 -27.87 7.27
CA ARG A 241 10.82 -28.57 7.33
C ARG A 241 10.01 -28.19 8.57
N ARG A 242 10.68 -27.98 9.70
CA ARG A 242 10.05 -27.58 10.96
C ARG A 242 9.43 -26.20 10.83
N PHE A 243 10.14 -25.23 10.26
CA PHE A 243 9.60 -23.90 9.98
C PHE A 243 8.37 -23.98 9.08
N ARG A 244 8.47 -24.71 7.94
CA ARG A 244 7.35 -24.86 7.00
C ARG A 244 6.13 -25.53 7.61
N PHE A 245 6.33 -26.47 8.55
CA PHE A 245 5.23 -27.09 9.28
C PHE A 245 4.44 -26.04 10.07
N TRP A 246 5.11 -25.22 10.88
CA TRP A 246 4.45 -24.19 11.69
C TRP A 246 3.83 -23.07 10.85
N GLU A 247 4.51 -22.63 9.79
CA GLU A 247 4.04 -21.59 8.86
C GLU A 247 2.97 -22.09 7.88
N SER A 248 2.70 -23.41 7.84
CA SER A 248 1.70 -23.98 6.96
C SER A 248 0.33 -23.37 7.24
N THR A 249 -0.45 -23.16 6.17
CA THR A 249 -1.80 -22.58 6.24
C THR A 249 -2.69 -23.31 7.25
N LEU A 250 -2.57 -24.64 7.35
CA LEU A 250 -3.36 -25.44 8.28
C LEU A 250 -2.96 -25.18 9.74
N VAL A 251 -1.67 -25.33 10.08
CA VAL A 251 -1.18 -25.21 11.46
C VAL A 251 -1.29 -23.77 11.95
N SER A 252 -0.78 -22.81 11.17
CA SER A 252 -0.91 -21.39 11.50
C SER A 252 -2.36 -20.94 11.55
N GLY A 253 -3.23 -21.50 10.71
CA GLY A 253 -4.67 -21.21 10.74
C GLY A 253 -5.32 -21.67 12.03
N ALA A 254 -5.08 -22.92 12.44
CA ALA A 254 -5.59 -23.46 13.69
C ALA A 254 -5.09 -22.64 14.90
N LEU A 255 -3.79 -22.35 14.97
CA LEU A 255 -3.21 -21.54 16.04
C LEU A 255 -3.74 -20.10 16.06
N TYR A 256 -3.96 -19.49 14.89
CA TYR A 256 -4.55 -18.16 14.77
C TYR A 256 -5.96 -18.10 15.35
N HIS A 257 -6.83 -19.03 14.96
CA HIS A 257 -8.21 -19.06 15.45
C HIS A 257 -8.26 -19.38 16.95
N LEU A 258 -7.43 -20.32 17.41
CA LEU A 258 -7.31 -20.66 18.83
C LEU A 258 -6.78 -19.46 19.64
N GLY A 259 -5.71 -18.81 19.16
CA GLY A 259 -5.12 -17.62 19.77
C GLY A 259 -6.12 -16.48 19.89
N ARG A 260 -6.90 -16.21 18.84
CA ARG A 260 -7.99 -15.21 18.87
C ARG A 260 -9.08 -15.58 19.88
N PHE A 261 -9.48 -16.84 19.95
CA PHE A 261 -10.45 -17.31 20.93
C PHE A 261 -9.97 -17.07 22.36
N PHE A 262 -8.75 -17.51 22.70
CA PHE A 262 -8.18 -17.31 24.03
C PHE A 262 -7.91 -15.83 24.35
N LYS A 263 -7.48 -15.03 23.37
CA LYS A 263 -7.28 -13.57 23.53
C LYS A 263 -8.57 -12.85 23.90
N ARG A 264 -9.71 -13.28 23.31
CA ARG A 264 -11.04 -12.70 23.60
C ARG A 264 -11.56 -13.12 24.97
N ARG A 265 -11.35 -14.37 25.36
CA ARG A 265 -11.86 -14.93 26.63
C ARG A 265 -10.97 -14.60 27.83
N SER A 266 -9.67 -14.40 27.62
CA SER A 266 -8.74 -14.15 28.70
C SER A 266 -8.65 -12.66 29.03
N PRO A 267 -8.75 -12.27 30.32
CA PRO A 267 -8.41 -10.92 30.74
C PRO A 267 -6.90 -10.64 30.57
N LYS A 268 -6.08 -11.71 30.48
CA LYS A 268 -4.63 -11.65 30.32
C LYS A 268 -4.27 -11.14 28.93
N LYS A 269 -3.79 -9.90 28.83
CA LYS A 269 -3.23 -9.34 27.59
C LYS A 269 -1.74 -9.66 27.52
N ILE A 270 -1.31 -10.20 26.37
CA ILE A 270 0.09 -10.55 26.12
C ILE A 270 0.73 -9.47 25.26
N ALA A 271 1.88 -8.98 25.68
CA ALA A 271 2.72 -8.04 24.93
C ALA A 271 3.98 -8.76 24.43
N LEU A 272 4.26 -8.62 23.14
CA LEU A 272 5.47 -9.17 22.52
C LEU A 272 6.44 -8.04 22.17
N PHE A 273 7.66 -8.18 22.66
CA PHE A 273 8.77 -7.26 22.47
C PHE A 273 9.77 -7.89 21.52
N TYR A 274 10.32 -7.11 20.60
CA TYR A 274 11.36 -7.55 19.67
C TYR A 274 12.07 -6.33 19.08
N GLU A 275 13.27 -6.54 18.57
CA GLU A 275 13.99 -5.55 17.75
C GLU A 275 14.12 -6.06 16.32
N LYS A 276 14.82 -5.31 15.47
CA LYS A 276 14.97 -5.62 14.05
C LYS A 276 15.32 -7.09 13.81
N PHE A 277 14.48 -7.79 13.04
CA PHE A 277 14.63 -9.21 12.70
C PHE A 277 14.75 -10.16 13.89
N CYS A 278 14.44 -9.71 15.11
CA CYS A 278 14.72 -10.40 16.37
C CYS A 278 16.22 -10.72 16.55
N GLU A 279 17.13 -9.92 15.99
CA GLU A 279 18.57 -10.23 16.00
C GLU A 279 19.31 -9.68 17.22
N LYS A 280 18.78 -8.63 17.84
CA LYS A 280 19.46 -7.85 18.88
C LYS A 280 18.54 -7.45 20.03
N ALA A 281 19.16 -7.01 21.12
CA ALA A 281 18.52 -6.44 22.29
C ALA A 281 19.33 -5.23 22.82
N GLU A 282 19.47 -4.20 21.99
CA GLU A 282 20.34 -3.02 22.21
C GLU A 282 19.60 -1.69 22.01
N GLU A 283 18.46 -1.66 21.31
CA GLU A 283 17.80 -0.44 20.83
C GLU A 283 16.78 0.15 21.82
N GLY A 284 16.85 -0.21 23.11
CA GLY A 284 15.96 0.30 24.15
C GLY A 284 14.69 -0.54 24.37
N THR A 285 14.40 -1.51 23.49
CA THR A 285 13.21 -2.37 23.64
C THR A 285 13.39 -3.34 24.80
N TRP A 286 14.61 -3.81 25.01
CA TRP A 286 14.98 -4.74 26.07
C TRP A 286 14.70 -4.16 27.47
N GLU A 287 15.10 -2.93 27.74
CA GLU A 287 14.90 -2.26 29.03
C GLU A 287 13.41 -2.08 29.33
N ILE A 288 12.62 -1.70 28.32
CA ILE A 288 11.17 -1.57 28.45
C ILE A 288 10.52 -2.93 28.70
N PHE A 289 11.02 -3.99 28.06
CA PHE A 289 10.58 -5.35 28.33
C PHE A 289 10.86 -5.75 29.79
N GLN A 290 12.06 -5.47 30.32
CA GLN A 290 12.41 -5.77 31.71
C GLN A 290 11.48 -5.05 32.69
N GLU A 291 11.22 -3.76 32.47
CA GLU A 291 10.29 -2.98 33.29
C GLU A 291 8.85 -3.53 33.21
N ALA A 292 8.40 -3.90 32.01
CA ALA A 292 7.08 -4.48 31.78
C ALA A 292 6.94 -5.88 32.41
N GLU A 293 8.00 -6.70 32.38
CA GLU A 293 8.03 -8.00 33.03
C GLU A 293 7.93 -7.86 34.56
N GLN A 294 8.64 -6.91 35.16
CA GLN A 294 8.56 -6.63 36.60
C GLN A 294 7.16 -6.15 37.01
N LYS A 295 6.56 -5.23 36.25
CA LYS A 295 5.23 -4.65 36.54
C LYS A 295 4.08 -5.60 36.24
N ASN A 296 4.24 -6.50 35.26
CA ASN A 296 3.19 -7.44 34.85
C ASN A 296 3.75 -8.84 34.53
N PRO A 297 4.17 -9.61 35.56
CA PRO A 297 4.86 -10.88 35.39
C PRO A 297 4.05 -11.91 34.59
N GLY A 298 4.67 -12.49 33.57
CA GLY A 298 4.07 -13.55 32.75
C GLY A 298 3.19 -13.10 31.59
N HIS A 299 3.11 -11.79 31.37
CA HIS A 299 2.35 -11.16 30.29
C HIS A 299 3.23 -10.49 29.22
N ALA A 300 4.50 -10.23 29.53
CA ALA A 300 5.50 -9.74 28.61
C ALA A 300 6.41 -10.88 28.15
N TYR A 301 6.76 -10.89 26.86
CA TYR A 301 7.73 -11.82 26.29
C TYR A 301 8.63 -11.08 25.30
N PHE A 302 9.93 -11.40 25.34
CA PHE A 302 10.91 -10.86 24.41
C PHE A 302 11.27 -11.92 23.37
N LEU A 303 11.20 -11.57 22.09
CA LEU A 303 11.47 -12.47 20.97
C LEU A 303 12.86 -12.21 20.42
N ILE A 304 13.67 -13.25 20.32
CA ILE A 304 15.05 -13.18 19.81
C ILE A 304 15.38 -14.44 19.01
N ASN A 305 16.17 -14.29 17.96
CA ASN A 305 16.67 -15.40 17.15
C ASN A 305 17.84 -16.09 17.87
N ARG A 306 17.84 -17.43 17.86
CA ARG A 306 18.85 -18.25 18.55
C ARG A 306 20.24 -18.14 17.94
N ASP A 307 20.31 -17.79 16.66
CA ASP A 307 21.55 -17.80 15.89
C ASP A 307 22.41 -16.55 16.16
N PHE A 308 21.93 -15.61 16.99
CA PHE A 308 22.59 -14.35 17.30
C PHE A 308 23.17 -14.33 18.71
N ALA A 309 24.31 -13.66 18.86
CA ALA A 309 25.10 -13.64 20.11
C ALA A 309 24.30 -13.19 21.34
N ASP A 310 23.37 -12.25 21.17
CA ASP A 310 22.53 -11.75 22.25
C ASP A 310 21.62 -12.83 22.85
N TYR A 311 21.26 -13.87 22.10
CA TYR A 311 20.44 -14.95 22.66
C TYR A 311 21.13 -15.66 23.82
N GLU A 312 22.44 -15.92 23.71
CA GLU A 312 23.21 -16.60 24.75
C GLU A 312 23.23 -15.81 26.06
N ARG A 313 23.25 -14.47 25.98
CA ARG A 313 23.15 -13.57 27.13
C ARG A 313 21.77 -13.60 27.78
N LEU A 314 20.72 -13.81 27.00
CA LEU A 314 19.33 -13.61 27.41
C LEU A 314 18.56 -14.91 27.69
N LYS A 315 19.05 -16.07 27.23
CA LYS A 315 18.34 -17.36 27.24
C LYS A 315 17.90 -17.85 28.63
N GLU A 316 18.58 -17.42 29.69
CA GLU A 316 18.26 -17.79 31.08
C GLU A 316 16.94 -17.18 31.55
N ASN A 317 16.47 -16.10 30.91
CA ASN A 317 15.16 -15.54 31.23
C ASN A 317 14.05 -16.40 30.57
N PRO A 318 13.10 -16.98 31.33
CA PRO A 318 12.05 -17.86 30.81
C PRO A 318 11.02 -17.16 29.91
N ARG A 319 11.00 -15.83 29.89
CA ARG A 319 10.17 -14.98 29.02
C ARG A 319 10.87 -14.53 27.75
N VAL A 320 12.16 -14.83 27.61
CA VAL A 320 12.86 -14.78 26.33
C VAL A 320 12.47 -16.00 25.52
N VAL A 321 11.89 -15.76 24.34
CA VAL A 321 11.33 -16.81 23.49
C VAL A 321 12.05 -16.81 22.16
N PRO A 322 12.68 -17.94 21.82
CA PRO A 322 13.30 -18.12 20.53
C PRO A 322 12.34 -17.93 19.36
N GLN A 323 12.75 -17.11 18.38
CA GLN A 323 12.06 -16.94 17.11
C GLN A 323 11.82 -18.31 16.44
N PHE A 324 10.65 -18.48 15.82
CA PHE A 324 10.23 -19.72 15.14
C PHE A 324 10.12 -20.99 16.02
N SER A 325 10.17 -20.86 17.34
CA SER A 325 9.80 -21.94 18.26
C SER A 325 8.27 -22.16 18.31
N ALA A 326 7.82 -23.30 18.84
CA ALA A 326 6.39 -23.55 19.04
C ALA A 326 5.74 -22.49 19.95
N LYS A 327 6.47 -22.05 20.99
CA LYS A 327 6.06 -20.98 21.90
C LYS A 327 5.95 -19.64 21.17
N TYR A 328 6.87 -19.33 20.25
CA TYR A 328 6.79 -18.15 19.39
C TYR A 328 5.49 -18.11 18.60
N TYR A 329 5.13 -19.19 17.87
CA TYR A 329 3.90 -19.21 17.07
C TYR A 329 2.64 -19.06 17.93
N TRP A 330 2.59 -19.75 19.08
CA TRP A 330 1.48 -19.59 20.01
C TRP A 330 1.32 -18.16 20.51
N LEU A 331 2.42 -17.55 20.96
CA LEU A 331 2.44 -16.19 21.46
C LEU A 331 2.09 -15.19 20.35
N LEU A 332 2.64 -15.35 19.16
CA LEU A 332 2.39 -14.52 17.99
C LEU A 332 0.88 -14.33 17.74
N PHE A 333 0.11 -15.42 17.78
CA PHE A 333 -1.32 -15.41 17.53
C PHE A 333 -2.19 -15.07 18.75
N ARG A 334 -1.64 -15.22 19.97
CA ARG A 334 -2.31 -14.84 21.23
C ARG A 334 -2.05 -13.38 21.62
N ALA A 335 -1.05 -12.75 21.01
CA ALA A 335 -0.62 -11.40 21.33
C ALA A 335 -1.76 -10.39 21.26
N SER A 336 -1.72 -9.41 22.17
CA SER A 336 -2.61 -8.25 22.15
C SER A 336 -1.91 -7.02 21.61
N SER A 337 -0.60 -6.93 21.85
CA SER A 337 0.25 -5.86 21.34
C SER A 337 1.63 -6.35 20.91
N TYR A 338 2.16 -5.71 19.88
CA TYR A 338 3.54 -5.81 19.43
C TYR A 338 4.26 -4.51 19.79
N ILE A 339 5.46 -4.60 20.36
CA ILE A 339 6.24 -3.46 20.84
C ILE A 339 7.65 -3.60 20.26
N SER A 340 8.08 -2.64 19.44
CA SER A 340 9.38 -2.73 18.76
C SER A 340 9.85 -1.39 18.23
N THR A 341 11.17 -1.30 18.02
CA THR A 341 11.85 -0.21 17.33
C THR A 341 11.73 -0.25 15.82
N GLU A 342 11.19 -1.33 15.26
CA GLU A 342 11.05 -1.58 13.83
C GLU A 342 9.65 -2.06 13.46
N ALA A 343 9.30 -2.02 12.18
CA ALA A 343 7.96 -2.38 11.72
C ALA A 343 7.57 -3.84 12.07
N PRO A 344 6.27 -4.15 12.26
CA PRO A 344 5.75 -5.49 12.59
C PRO A 344 6.19 -6.61 11.65
N THR A 345 6.46 -6.27 10.40
CA THR A 345 6.94 -7.21 9.37
C THR A 345 8.32 -7.79 9.70
N HIS A 346 9.14 -7.10 10.52
CA HIS A 346 10.45 -7.56 10.96
C HIS A 346 10.38 -8.64 12.06
N LEU A 347 9.19 -8.97 12.56
CA LEU A 347 9.02 -10.05 13.54
C LEU A 347 9.23 -11.46 12.94
N SER A 348 9.15 -11.56 11.61
CA SER A 348 9.29 -12.79 10.84
C SER A 348 10.11 -12.52 9.57
N VAL A 349 10.21 -13.51 8.69
CA VAL A 349 10.85 -13.36 7.38
C VAL A 349 10.17 -12.24 6.58
N LEU A 350 10.97 -11.34 6.00
CA LEU A 350 10.44 -10.30 5.11
C LEU A 350 9.58 -10.90 4.02
N ARG A 351 8.41 -10.29 3.82
CA ARG A 351 7.41 -10.79 2.88
C ARG A 351 7.10 -12.28 3.13
N SER A 352 6.89 -12.68 4.39
CA SER A 352 6.47 -14.04 4.76
C SER A 352 5.25 -14.51 3.96
N ASN A 353 5.26 -15.80 3.58
CA ASN A 353 4.16 -16.51 2.93
C ASN A 353 2.99 -16.80 3.87
N ASN A 354 3.15 -16.64 5.18
CA ASN A 354 2.09 -16.97 6.11
C ASN A 354 1.05 -15.87 6.20
N ARG A 355 -0.12 -16.16 5.61
CA ARG A 355 -1.27 -15.25 5.64
C ARG A 355 -1.75 -14.95 7.05
N TYR A 356 -1.68 -15.91 7.98
CA TYR A 356 -2.19 -15.74 9.34
C TYR A 356 -1.26 -14.88 10.18
N PHE A 357 0.05 -14.98 9.98
CA PHE A 357 1.00 -14.02 10.56
C PHE A 357 0.64 -12.58 10.17
N ARG A 358 0.42 -12.33 8.88
CA ARG A 358 0.03 -11.01 8.38
C ARG A 358 -1.32 -10.53 8.91
N LYS A 359 -2.30 -11.44 9.06
CA LYS A 359 -3.57 -11.14 9.72
C LYS A 359 -3.38 -10.80 11.20
N SER A 360 -2.51 -11.53 11.91
CA SER A 360 -2.20 -11.28 13.31
C SER A 360 -1.60 -9.90 13.52
N ILE A 361 -0.66 -9.48 12.65
CA ILE A 361 -0.14 -8.11 12.64
C ILE A 361 -1.27 -7.09 12.49
N ALA A 362 -2.20 -7.33 11.56
CA ALA A 362 -3.32 -6.43 11.29
C ALA A 362 -4.32 -6.33 12.46
N ASP A 363 -4.52 -7.43 13.19
CA ASP A 363 -5.52 -7.54 14.26
C ASP A 363 -5.07 -6.95 15.60
N ASN A 364 -3.77 -6.68 15.75
CA ASN A 364 -3.16 -6.38 17.04
C ASN A 364 -2.63 -4.95 17.08
N ALA A 365 -2.60 -4.37 18.28
CA ALA A 365 -2.00 -3.05 18.46
C ALA A 365 -0.49 -3.13 18.21
N PHE A 366 0.05 -2.14 17.51
CA PHE A 366 1.50 -1.99 17.36
C PHE A 366 1.93 -0.70 18.07
N ILE A 367 2.98 -0.81 18.88
CA ILE A 367 3.59 0.29 19.61
C ILE A 367 5.02 0.41 19.09
N PHE A 368 5.28 1.49 18.36
CA PHE A 368 6.59 1.75 17.79
C PHE A 368 7.44 2.56 18.76
N LEU A 369 8.57 1.99 19.14
CA LEU A 369 9.59 2.58 19.99
C LEU A 369 10.61 3.26 19.10
N GLN A 370 10.39 4.53 18.80
CA GLN A 370 11.25 5.24 17.85
C GLN A 370 12.73 5.22 18.30
N HIS A 371 13.62 4.66 17.48
CA HIS A 371 15.05 4.48 17.79
C HIS A 371 15.95 5.69 17.41
N GLY A 372 15.36 6.84 17.05
CA GLY A 372 16.10 8.07 16.73
C GLY A 372 15.18 9.27 16.47
N ILE A 373 15.70 10.49 16.44
CA ILE A 373 14.88 11.71 16.26
C ILE A 373 14.37 11.80 14.81
N THR A 374 13.07 11.58 14.58
CA THR A 374 12.46 11.57 13.23
C THR A 374 12.13 12.96 12.70
N TYR A 375 12.03 13.99 13.55
CA TYR A 375 11.70 15.36 13.11
C TYR A 375 12.77 15.98 12.18
N LEU A 376 14.00 15.46 12.24
CA LEU A 376 15.10 15.88 11.35
C LEU A 376 15.02 15.25 9.95
N LYS A 377 14.08 14.34 9.68
CA LYS A 377 13.86 13.73 8.36
C LYS A 377 12.53 14.19 7.75
N CYS A 378 12.60 14.88 6.62
CA CYS A 378 11.42 15.22 5.84
C CYS A 378 10.84 13.95 5.17
N GLN A 379 9.79 13.38 5.75
CA GLN A 379 9.07 12.25 5.17
C GLN A 379 8.11 12.76 4.10
N GLY A 380 8.46 12.60 2.82
CA GLY A 380 7.60 13.00 1.70
C GLY A 380 6.31 12.18 1.58
N LYS A 381 5.40 12.60 0.69
CA LYS A 381 4.10 11.92 0.39
C LYS A 381 4.25 10.44 -0.02
N ASN A 382 5.44 10.01 -0.42
CA ASN A 382 5.76 8.64 -0.83
C ASN A 382 6.44 7.78 0.25
N SER A 383 6.57 8.27 1.48
CA SER A 383 7.17 7.49 2.56
C SER A 383 6.35 6.22 2.86
N THR A 384 7.05 5.14 3.23
CA THR A 384 6.43 3.86 3.61
C THR A 384 5.59 3.99 4.89
N PHE A 385 5.77 5.05 5.67
CA PHE A 385 5.04 5.35 6.91
C PHE A 385 3.76 6.17 6.69
N VAL A 386 3.43 6.55 5.45
CA VAL A 386 2.20 7.29 5.12
C VAL A 386 0.99 6.37 5.18
N TYR A 387 -0.09 6.79 5.86
CA TYR A 387 -1.36 6.05 6.02
C TYR A 387 -1.74 5.21 4.79
N GLY A 388 -1.98 3.92 5.00
CA GLY A 388 -2.32 3.02 3.90
C GLY A 388 -1.15 2.62 3.01
N ARG A 389 0.03 2.30 3.57
CA ARG A 389 1.17 1.58 2.93
C ARG A 389 1.69 0.43 3.83
N GLU A 390 2.70 -0.33 3.38
CA GLU A 390 3.16 -1.57 4.04
C GLU A 390 3.79 -1.34 5.43
N ALA A 391 4.55 -0.25 5.59
CA ALA A 391 5.04 0.19 6.91
C ALA A 391 4.16 1.29 7.50
N ALA A 392 3.02 1.56 6.88
CA ALA A 392 2.12 2.57 7.37
C ALA A 392 1.39 2.03 8.59
N PRO A 393 1.28 2.82 9.65
CA PRO A 393 0.37 2.49 10.72
C PRO A 393 -1.05 2.41 10.12
N PHE A 394 -1.65 1.21 10.12
CA PHE A 394 -3.05 0.99 9.71
C PHE A 394 -4.00 1.73 10.70
N PRO A 395 -5.26 2.04 10.33
CA PRO A 395 -6.02 3.16 10.87
C PRO A 395 -6.20 3.12 12.38
N LEU A 396 -5.80 4.22 13.03
CA LEU A 396 -6.58 5.07 13.93
C LEU A 396 -7.71 4.42 14.78
N ARG A 397 -7.48 3.24 15.34
CA ARG A 397 -8.24 2.78 16.52
C ARG A 397 -7.37 2.45 17.73
N ASN A 398 -6.12 2.00 17.54
CA ASN A 398 -5.31 1.48 18.65
C ASN A 398 -3.81 1.80 18.53
N TRP A 399 -3.45 3.05 18.21
CA TRP A 399 -2.06 3.51 18.26
C TRP A 399 -1.75 4.22 19.58
N LYS A 400 -0.55 3.94 20.12
CA LYS A 400 0.08 4.73 21.19
C LYS A 400 1.53 4.98 20.76
N LEU A 401 1.85 6.22 20.40
CA LEU A 401 3.23 6.64 20.15
C LEU A 401 3.88 6.92 21.50
N PHE A 402 5.03 6.32 21.76
CA PHE A 402 5.83 6.65 22.94
C PHE A 402 7.13 7.32 22.49
N TRP A 403 7.37 8.52 23.02
CA TRP A 403 8.65 9.21 22.88
C TRP A 403 9.51 8.91 24.11
N LYS A 404 10.78 8.54 23.90
CA LYS A 404 11.80 8.52 24.94
C LYS A 404 12.51 9.87 24.90
N THR A 405 12.10 10.80 25.76
CA THR A 405 12.87 12.00 26.06
C THR A 405 12.66 12.41 27.52
N ASP A 406 13.59 12.01 28.40
CA ASP A 406 14.32 12.93 29.28
C ASP A 406 15.49 12.17 29.95
N PHE A 407 16.70 12.72 29.89
CA PHE A 407 17.95 12.11 30.36
C PHE A 407 18.16 12.19 31.89
N ARG A 408 17.16 12.64 32.66
CA ARG A 408 17.28 12.73 34.13
C ARG A 408 16.05 12.34 34.95
N THR A 409 14.86 12.16 34.34
CA THR A 409 13.62 12.03 35.13
C THR A 409 12.74 10.82 34.81
N GLY A 410 13.08 10.00 33.80
CA GLY A 410 12.39 8.72 33.56
C GLY A 410 10.89 8.84 33.20
N ALA A 411 10.44 10.00 32.70
CA ALA A 411 9.05 10.18 32.28
C ALA A 411 8.83 9.68 30.84
N PHE A 412 7.87 8.77 30.65
CA PHE A 412 7.39 8.34 29.35
C PHE A 412 6.20 9.21 28.91
N PHE A 413 6.30 9.87 27.76
CA PHE A 413 5.16 10.59 27.18
C PHE A 413 4.35 9.69 26.26
N LEU A 414 3.10 9.46 26.64
CA LEU A 414 2.09 8.80 25.80
C LEU A 414 1.44 9.85 24.89
N ILE A 415 1.72 9.82 23.58
CA ILE A 415 0.92 10.60 22.63
C ILE A 415 -0.17 9.69 22.07
N THR A 416 -1.39 9.87 22.55
CA THR A 416 -2.59 9.36 21.89
C THR A 416 -3.04 10.36 20.85
N SER A 417 -3.05 9.98 19.57
CA SER A 417 -3.72 10.78 18.55
C SER A 417 -5.23 10.64 18.74
N ALA A 418 -5.91 11.70 19.20
CA ALA A 418 -7.36 11.77 19.18
C ALA A 418 -7.87 11.82 17.72
N PRO A 419 -8.97 11.14 17.38
CA PRO A 419 -9.58 11.30 16.06
C PRO A 419 -10.06 12.74 15.88
N LYS A 420 -9.71 13.36 14.75
CA LYS A 420 -10.47 14.52 14.26
C LYS A 420 -11.84 14.02 13.84
N ASN A 421 -12.84 14.16 14.72
CA ASN A 421 -14.22 14.13 14.28
C ASN A 421 -14.48 15.38 13.43
N LEU A 422 -14.79 15.15 12.16
CA LEU A 422 -15.53 16.10 11.34
C LEU A 422 -16.93 16.23 11.96
N ASN A 423 -17.28 17.47 12.32
CA ASN A 423 -18.59 17.96 12.74
C ASN A 423 -19.15 17.47 14.09
N GLY A 424 -19.34 18.43 15.01
CA GLY A 424 -20.14 18.26 16.23
C GLY A 424 -19.45 18.89 17.44
N GLY A 425 -19.75 20.16 17.73
CA GLY A 425 -19.26 20.85 18.92
C GLY A 425 -19.91 20.29 20.19
N ILE A 426 -19.13 19.63 21.03
CA ILE A 426 -19.41 19.46 22.47
C ILE A 426 -18.07 19.53 23.21
N ARG A 427 -17.95 20.47 24.17
CA ARG A 427 -16.78 20.65 25.04
C ARG A 427 -16.59 19.43 25.94
N PRO A 428 -15.37 18.90 26.12
CA PRO A 428 -15.07 18.01 27.25
C PRO A 428 -14.61 18.86 28.45
N SER A 429 -15.44 18.91 29.49
CA SER A 429 -15.02 19.23 30.85
C SER A 429 -14.47 17.96 31.50
N MET A 430 -13.16 17.90 31.75
CA MET A 430 -12.60 17.03 32.80
C MET A 430 -11.40 17.74 33.42
N ASN A 431 -11.62 18.21 34.66
CA ASN A 431 -10.58 18.66 35.57
C ASN A 431 -9.72 17.47 36.01
N PHE A 432 -8.40 17.62 35.98
CA PHE A 432 -7.49 16.85 36.81
C PHE A 432 -6.80 17.80 37.81
N PRO A 433 -6.62 17.39 39.08
CA PRO A 433 -6.05 18.24 40.11
C PRO A 433 -4.54 18.41 39.89
N THR A 434 -4.10 19.65 39.76
CA THR A 434 -2.68 20.04 39.80
C THR A 434 -2.15 19.90 41.23
N ALA A 435 -1.29 18.91 41.47
CA ALA A 435 -0.39 18.92 42.61
C ALA A 435 0.70 19.97 42.37
N LYS A 436 0.72 21.03 43.19
CA LYS A 436 1.80 22.02 43.23
C LYS A 436 3.07 21.35 43.78
N ILE A 437 4.15 21.33 43.01
CA ILE A 437 5.50 21.13 43.53
C ILE A 437 6.13 22.52 43.66
N SER A 438 6.36 22.95 44.90
CA SER A 438 7.11 24.16 45.23
C SER A 438 8.60 23.96 44.95
N SER A 439 9.17 24.80 44.11
CA SER A 439 10.62 24.92 43.91
C SER A 439 11.26 25.55 45.14
N ALA A 440 12.08 24.81 45.88
CA ALA A 440 13.05 25.38 46.81
C ALA A 440 14.42 25.39 46.12
N SER A 441 14.94 26.59 45.87
CA SER A 441 16.29 26.85 45.39
C SER A 441 17.31 26.58 46.49
N ALA A 442 18.28 25.71 46.24
CA ALA A 442 19.52 25.63 47.02
C ALA A 442 20.69 25.92 46.10
N THR A 443 21.27 27.11 46.27
CA THR A 443 22.57 27.52 45.74
C THR A 443 23.69 26.74 46.42
N ALA A 444 24.58 26.14 45.64
CA ALA A 444 25.91 25.78 46.11
C ALA A 444 26.93 25.96 44.97
N SER A 445 27.80 26.93 45.19
CA SER A 445 29.02 27.26 44.46
C SER A 445 30.05 26.14 44.51
N GLY A 446 30.78 25.91 43.42
CA GLY A 446 31.96 25.04 43.39
C GLY A 446 32.75 25.21 42.09
N ASN A 447 33.87 25.91 42.18
CA ASN A 447 34.87 26.12 41.13
C ASN A 447 35.43 24.80 40.57
N TRP A 448 35.69 24.78 39.27
CA TRP A 448 36.57 23.80 38.63
C TRP A 448 37.65 24.54 37.85
N ASN A 449 38.91 24.27 38.22
CA ASN A 449 40.05 24.32 37.30
C ASN A 449 40.06 23.06 36.44
#